data_AF-A0A512AQU4-F1
#
_entry.id   AF-A0A512AQU4-F1
#
_cell.length_a   1.000
_cell.length_b   1.000
_cell.length_c   1.000
_cell.angle_alpha   90.00
_cell.angle_beta   90.00
_cell.angle_gamma   90.00
#
_symmetry.space_group_name_H-M   'P 1'
#
loop_
_entity.id
_entity.type
_entity.pdbx_description
1 polymer ?
#
loop_
_entity_poly.entity_id
_entity_poly.type
_entity_poly.pdbx_seq_one_letter_code
_entity_poly.pdbx_strand_id
1 'polypeptide(L)'
;MGQGAHPNQRKSCHQLQAEYADLIKDQMSRQGVSLRRLVDEGIIKSSHRSGLFERIADGSMSTAEFNRLNERLAIDPVRAAIAVHCFVSPESYEDPCCETSAHLAIALALQLSEEMAACNGTFEPIREALCHGIAQRTSSAIVRHHAALEARRQDPALFDRSFG
;
A
#
# COMPACT_ATOMS: atom_id res chain seq x y z
N MET A 1 7.37 12.71 -19.41
CA MET A 1 6.57 13.80 -18.80
C MET A 1 5.49 13.14 -17.97
N GLY A 2 5.74 12.94 -16.67
CA GLY A 2 4.78 12.30 -15.77
C GLY A 2 3.73 13.31 -15.34
N GLN A 3 2.46 13.02 -15.63
CA GLN A 3 1.34 13.80 -15.12
C GLN A 3 1.40 13.77 -13.58
N GLY A 4 1.57 14.95 -12.98
CA GLY A 4 1.43 15.11 -11.55
C GLY A 4 0.05 14.64 -11.12
N ALA A 5 -0.02 13.92 -9.99
CA ALA A 5 -1.26 13.41 -9.43
C ALA A 5 -2.32 14.53 -9.40
N HIS A 6 -3.40 14.34 -10.15
CA HIS A 6 -4.55 15.22 -10.10
C HIS A 6 -5.08 15.24 -8.66
N PRO A 7 -5.55 16.40 -8.15
CA PRO A 7 -6.13 16.48 -6.82
C PRO A 7 -7.27 15.47 -6.73
N ASN A 8 -7.08 14.50 -5.83
CA ASN A 8 -7.92 13.32 -5.62
C ASN A 8 -9.40 13.72 -5.57
N GLN A 9 -10.16 13.34 -6.58
CA GLN A 9 -11.61 13.29 -6.46
C GLN A 9 -11.90 12.27 -5.34
N ARG A 10 -12.51 12.71 -4.24
CA ARG A 10 -12.80 11.81 -3.11
C ARG A 10 -13.67 10.66 -3.61
N LYS A 11 -13.08 9.47 -3.70
CA LYS A 11 -13.79 8.24 -4.03
C LYS A 11 -14.83 7.96 -2.95
N SER A 12 -16.00 7.49 -3.37
CA SER A 12 -17.01 7.01 -2.43
C SER A 12 -16.52 5.72 -1.75
N CYS A 13 -17.12 5.38 -0.60
CA CYS A 13 -16.80 4.13 0.09
C CYS A 13 -16.98 2.91 -0.82
N HIS A 14 -18.07 2.86 -1.57
CA HIS A 14 -18.35 1.79 -2.53
C HIS A 14 -17.29 1.72 -3.64
N GLN A 15 -16.81 2.86 -4.15
CA GLN A 15 -15.73 2.87 -5.15
C GLN A 15 -14.43 2.29 -4.58
N LEU A 16 -14.06 2.66 -3.36
CA LEU A 16 -12.89 2.13 -2.68
C LEU A 16 -13.00 0.62 -2.44
N GLN A 17 -14.18 0.15 -2.02
CA GLN A 17 -14.45 -1.27 -1.79
C GLN A 17 -14.41 -2.08 -3.10
N ALA A 18 -14.95 -1.53 -4.19
CA ALA A 18 -14.86 -2.15 -5.52
C ALA A 18 -13.41 -2.27 -6.00
N GLU A 19 -12.62 -1.20 -5.87
CA GLU A 19 -11.20 -1.23 -6.22
C GLU A 19 -10.40 -2.21 -5.34
N TYR A 20 -10.77 -2.36 -4.08
CA TYR A 20 -10.16 -3.38 -3.22
C TYR A 20 -10.55 -4.80 -3.66
N ALA A 21 -11.79 -5.02 -4.10
CA ALA A 21 -12.21 -6.29 -4.67
C ALA A 21 -11.41 -6.63 -5.93
N ASP A 22 -11.12 -5.64 -6.78
CA ASP A 22 -10.26 -5.78 -7.94
C ASP A 22 -8.80 -6.10 -7.54
N LEU A 23 -8.27 -5.46 -6.50
CA LEU A 23 -6.95 -5.79 -5.93
C LEU A 23 -6.89 -7.26 -5.50
N ILE A 24 -7.88 -7.72 -4.73
CA ILE A 24 -7.95 -9.12 -4.27
C ILE A 24 -8.00 -10.06 -5.48
N LYS A 25 -8.78 -9.72 -6.50
CA LYS A 25 -8.89 -10.53 -7.72
C LYS A 25 -7.55 -10.61 -8.47
N ASP A 26 -6.82 -9.51 -8.58
CA ASP A 26 -5.48 -9.47 -9.18
C ASP A 26 -4.49 -10.33 -8.38
N GLN A 27 -4.48 -10.19 -7.05
CA GLN A 27 -3.62 -10.98 -6.17
C GLN A 27 -3.92 -12.48 -6.23
N MET A 28 -5.20 -12.85 -6.26
CA MET A 28 -5.62 -14.24 -6.49
C MET A 28 -5.10 -14.78 -7.83
N SER A 29 -5.23 -14.00 -8.90
CA SER A 29 -4.76 -14.35 -10.24
C SER A 29 -3.25 -14.59 -10.26
N ARG A 30 -2.47 -13.63 -9.74
CA ARG A 30 -1.00 -13.71 -9.67
C ARG A 30 -0.49 -14.91 -8.89
N GLN A 31 -1.17 -15.25 -7.79
CA GLN A 31 -0.80 -16.37 -6.93
C GLN A 31 -1.39 -17.72 -7.37
N GLY A 32 -2.17 -17.74 -8.46
CA GLY A 32 -2.86 -18.95 -8.93
C GLY A 32 -3.87 -19.50 -7.91
N VAL A 33 -4.48 -18.62 -7.10
CA VAL A 33 -5.46 -18.99 -6.08
C VAL A 33 -6.86 -18.92 -6.67
N SER A 34 -7.56 -20.05 -6.68
CA SER A 34 -8.96 -20.10 -7.12
C SER A 34 -9.93 -19.90 -5.95
N LEU A 35 -11.16 -19.45 -6.26
CA LEU A 35 -12.25 -19.40 -5.28
C LEU A 35 -12.54 -20.76 -4.64
N ARG A 36 -12.36 -21.85 -5.39
CA ARG A 36 -12.51 -23.21 -4.86
C ARG A 36 -11.45 -23.49 -3.78
N ARG A 37 -10.20 -23.13 -4.05
CA ARG A 37 -9.11 -23.29 -3.09
C ARG A 37 -9.36 -22.51 -1.80
N LEU A 38 -9.89 -21.28 -1.88
CA LEU A 38 -10.27 -20.51 -0.69
C LEU A 38 -11.38 -21.18 0.15
N VAL A 39 -12.31 -21.87 -0.50
CA VAL A 39 -13.34 -22.67 0.19
C VAL A 39 -12.73 -23.91 0.83
N ASP A 40 -11.89 -24.64 0.08
CA ASP A 40 -11.24 -25.87 0.55
C ASP A 40 -10.29 -25.58 1.73
N GLU A 41 -9.65 -24.42 1.75
CA GLU A 41 -8.82 -23.92 2.86
C GLU A 41 -9.64 -23.31 4.02
N GLY A 42 -10.97 -23.22 3.89
CA GLY A 42 -11.85 -22.69 4.93
C GLY A 42 -11.77 -21.17 5.14
N ILE A 43 -11.12 -20.44 4.22
CA ILE A 43 -11.00 -18.97 4.26
C ILE A 43 -12.38 -18.32 4.12
N ILE A 44 -13.14 -18.82 3.13
CA ILE A 44 -14.51 -18.39 2.82
C ILE A 44 -15.48 -19.58 2.89
N LYS A 45 -16.76 -19.32 3.16
CA LYS A 45 -17.78 -20.38 3.13
C LYS A 45 -18.12 -20.79 1.71
N SER A 46 -18.49 -22.05 1.49
CA SER A 46 -18.96 -22.53 0.19
C SER A 46 -20.14 -21.71 -0.36
N SER A 47 -21.05 -21.27 0.52
CA SER A 47 -22.19 -20.41 0.17
C SER A 47 -21.79 -18.99 -0.26
N HIS A 48 -20.59 -18.54 0.10
CA HIS A 48 -20.09 -17.21 -0.21
C HIS A 48 -19.30 -17.16 -1.52
N ARG A 49 -18.99 -18.33 -2.10
CA ARG A 49 -18.09 -18.47 -3.25
C ARG A 49 -18.53 -17.67 -4.48
N SER A 50 -19.81 -17.72 -4.84
CA SER A 50 -20.31 -17.13 -6.09
C SER A 50 -20.49 -15.62 -6.04
N GLY A 51 -20.46 -15.01 -4.85
CA GLY A 51 -20.67 -13.57 -4.66
C GLY A 51 -19.54 -12.93 -3.88
N LEU A 52 -18.33 -13.50 -3.91
CA LEU A 52 -17.23 -13.05 -3.05
C LEU A 52 -16.89 -11.57 -3.29
N PHE A 53 -16.71 -11.21 -4.56
CA PHE A 53 -16.25 -9.87 -4.95
C PHE A 53 -17.34 -8.82 -4.77
N GLU A 54 -18.59 -9.17 -5.05
CA GLU A 54 -19.76 -8.33 -4.78
C GLU A 54 -19.89 -8.07 -3.28
N ARG A 55 -19.68 -9.09 -2.44
CA ARG A 55 -19.72 -8.90 -0.98
C ARG A 55 -18.60 -8.01 -0.46
N ILE A 56 -17.44 -8.02 -1.09
CA ILE A 56 -16.34 -7.10 -0.77
C ILE A 56 -16.71 -5.69 -1.21
N ALA A 57 -17.17 -5.52 -2.44
CA ALA A 57 -17.55 -4.24 -3.04
C ALA A 57 -18.72 -3.55 -2.30
N ASP A 58 -19.67 -4.33 -1.80
CA ASP A 58 -20.83 -3.85 -1.03
C ASP A 58 -20.54 -3.73 0.47
N GLY A 59 -19.33 -4.12 0.92
CA GLY A 59 -18.95 -4.09 2.33
C GLY A 59 -19.73 -5.06 3.24
N SER A 60 -20.37 -6.09 2.68
CA SER A 60 -21.19 -7.06 3.42
C SER A 60 -20.38 -8.28 3.93
N MET A 61 -19.09 -8.33 3.62
CA MET A 61 -18.16 -9.30 4.19
C MET A 61 -17.83 -8.97 5.66
N SER A 62 -17.80 -10.00 6.53
CA SER A 62 -17.35 -9.80 7.91
C SER A 62 -15.86 -9.48 7.97
N THR A 63 -15.44 -8.63 8.91
CA THR A 63 -14.03 -8.27 9.12
C THR A 63 -13.13 -9.49 9.32
N ALA A 64 -13.60 -10.52 10.03
CA ALA A 64 -12.82 -11.74 10.24
C ALA A 64 -12.60 -12.55 8.94
N GLU A 65 -13.62 -12.64 8.07
CA GLU A 65 -13.49 -13.28 6.76
C GLU A 65 -12.56 -12.49 5.84
N PHE A 66 -12.66 -11.15 5.87
CA PHE A 66 -11.80 -10.26 5.12
C PHE A 66 -10.34 -10.34 5.56
N ASN A 67 -10.07 -10.36 6.87
CA ASN A 67 -8.72 -10.49 7.41
C ASN A 67 -8.09 -11.83 7.04
N ARG A 68 -8.81 -12.94 7.17
CA ARG A 68 -8.31 -14.26 6.72
C ARG A 68 -7.95 -14.26 5.23
N LEU A 69 -8.75 -13.58 4.41
CA LEU A 69 -8.49 -13.46 2.98
C LEU A 69 -7.21 -12.67 2.71
N ASN A 70 -7.04 -11.51 3.36
CA ASN A 70 -5.85 -10.68 3.23
C ASN A 70 -4.59 -11.40 3.73
N GLU A 71 -4.66 -12.06 4.89
CA GLU A 71 -3.58 -12.88 5.44
C GLU A 71 -3.19 -13.98 4.47
N ARG A 72 -4.17 -14.69 3.91
CA ARG A 72 -3.93 -15.77 2.96
C ARG A 72 -3.27 -15.28 1.67
N LEU A 73 -3.65 -14.10 1.19
CA LEU A 73 -3.10 -13.49 -0.01
C LEU A 73 -1.84 -12.66 0.28
N ALA A 74 -1.36 -12.62 1.53
CA ALA A 74 -0.25 -11.78 1.97
C ALA A 74 -0.40 -10.31 1.53
N ILE A 75 -1.64 -9.80 1.60
CA ILE A 75 -1.94 -8.41 1.26
C ILE A 75 -1.55 -7.52 2.44
N ASP A 76 -0.59 -6.61 2.23
CA ASP A 76 -0.25 -5.57 3.18
C ASP A 76 -1.39 -4.52 3.21
N PRO A 77 -2.04 -4.29 4.36
CA PRO A 77 -3.19 -3.41 4.44
C PRO A 77 -2.83 -1.93 4.21
N VAL A 78 -1.62 -1.49 4.57
CA VAL A 78 -1.17 -0.10 4.36
C VAL A 78 -0.87 0.12 2.88
N ARG A 79 -0.18 -0.82 2.23
CA ARG A 79 0.09 -0.80 0.79
C ARG A 79 -1.19 -0.85 -0.02
N ALA A 80 -2.14 -1.72 0.35
CA ALA A 80 -3.45 -1.79 -0.28
C ALA A 80 -4.22 -0.47 -0.12
N ALA A 81 -4.20 0.12 1.07
CA ALA A 81 -4.81 1.43 1.29
C ALA A 81 -4.16 2.52 0.42
N ILE A 82 -2.82 2.55 0.32
CA ILE A 82 -2.14 3.52 -0.55
C ILE A 82 -2.50 3.28 -2.03
N ALA A 83 -2.51 2.04 -2.50
CA ALA A 83 -2.86 1.71 -3.88
C ALA A 83 -4.28 2.18 -4.24
N VAL A 84 -5.25 1.91 -3.37
CA VAL A 84 -6.67 2.23 -3.60
C VAL A 84 -6.98 3.72 -3.38
N HIS A 85 -6.39 4.35 -2.35
CA HIS A 85 -6.71 5.74 -1.99
C HIS A 85 -5.84 6.79 -2.68
N CYS A 86 -4.58 6.47 -2.98
CA CYS A 86 -3.60 7.46 -3.42
C CYS A 86 -3.12 7.24 -4.86
N PHE A 87 -3.27 6.03 -5.40
CA PHE A 87 -2.89 5.70 -6.77
C PHE A 87 -4.12 5.55 -7.68
N VAL A 88 -3.87 5.56 -8.98
CA VAL A 88 -4.93 5.60 -10.01
C VAL A 88 -5.57 4.22 -10.22
N SER A 89 -4.85 3.13 -9.95
CA SER A 89 -5.33 1.77 -10.19
C SER A 89 -4.90 0.76 -9.11
N PRO A 90 -5.70 -0.29 -8.85
CA PRO A 90 -5.32 -1.42 -8.00
C PRO A 90 -4.03 -2.13 -8.43
N GLU A 91 -3.73 -2.12 -9.72
CA GLU A 91 -2.49 -2.70 -10.29
C GLU A 91 -1.23 -2.01 -9.76
N SER A 92 -1.36 -0.75 -9.32
CA SER A 92 -0.28 -0.01 -8.68
C SER A 92 0.17 -0.64 -7.37
N TYR A 93 -0.61 -1.58 -6.80
CA TYR A 93 -0.19 -2.34 -5.64
C TYR A 93 1.20 -2.94 -5.87
N GLU A 94 1.50 -3.53 -7.03
CA GLU A 94 2.81 -4.15 -7.32
C GLU A 94 3.91 -3.16 -7.72
N ASP A 95 3.62 -1.87 -7.84
CA ASP A 95 4.61 -0.86 -8.17
C ASP A 95 5.61 -0.69 -7.02
N PRO A 96 6.93 -0.74 -7.27
CA PRO A 96 7.96 -0.41 -6.27
C PRO A 96 7.73 0.93 -5.56
N CYS A 97 7.12 1.92 -6.22
CA CYS A 97 6.75 3.20 -5.63
C CYS A 97 5.64 3.04 -4.58
N CYS A 98 4.66 2.17 -4.82
CA CYS A 98 3.61 1.87 -3.86
C CYS A 98 4.19 1.15 -2.63
N GLU A 99 5.06 0.15 -2.87
CA GLU A 99 5.77 -0.56 -1.80
C GLU A 99 6.62 0.38 -0.94
N THR A 100 7.42 1.23 -1.58
CA THR A 100 8.26 2.22 -0.89
C THR A 100 7.41 3.20 -0.08
N SER A 101 6.27 3.62 -0.64
CA SER A 101 5.33 4.52 0.05
C SER A 101 4.73 3.86 1.30
N ALA A 102 4.39 2.56 1.22
CA ALA A 102 3.89 1.80 2.36
C ALA A 102 4.94 1.67 3.46
N HIS A 103 6.17 1.28 3.11
CA HIS A 103 7.28 1.21 4.06
C HIS A 103 7.54 2.56 4.74
N LEU A 104 7.53 3.65 3.97
CA LEU A 104 7.71 4.99 4.51
C LEU A 104 6.55 5.39 5.44
N ALA A 105 5.31 5.12 5.06
CA ALA A 105 4.14 5.42 5.88
C ALA A 105 4.18 4.69 7.22
N ILE A 106 4.53 3.40 7.22
CA ILE A 106 4.70 2.60 8.43
C ILE A 106 5.82 3.17 9.30
N ALA A 107 6.99 3.43 8.73
CA ALA A 107 8.14 3.97 9.47
C ALA A 107 7.83 5.35 10.08
N LEU A 108 7.16 6.23 9.34
CA LEU A 108 6.74 7.54 9.83
C LEU A 108 5.72 7.42 10.97
N ALA A 109 4.74 6.52 10.87
CA ALA A 109 3.74 6.31 11.91
C ALA A 109 4.36 5.80 13.23
N LEU A 110 5.32 4.88 13.13
CA LEU A 110 6.07 4.38 14.28
C LEU A 110 6.91 5.50 14.92
N GLN A 111 7.71 6.22 14.12
CA GLN A 111 8.54 7.30 14.64
C GLN A 111 7.72 8.41 15.29
N LEU A 112 6.62 8.85 14.65
CA LEU A 112 5.77 9.91 15.22
C LEU A 112 5.14 9.51 16.56
N SER A 113 4.85 8.22 16.73
CA SER A 113 4.32 7.70 18.00
C SER A 113 5.36 7.77 19.12
N GLU A 114 6.64 7.52 18.81
CA GLU A 114 7.76 7.70 19.74
C GLU A 114 7.97 9.17 20.09
N GLU A 115 7.95 10.07 19.09
CA GLU A 115 8.09 11.51 19.32
C GLU A 115 6.91 12.08 20.14
N MET A 116 5.68 11.62 19.90
CA MET A 116 4.50 12.04 20.67
C MET A 116 4.62 11.65 22.15
N ALA A 117 5.18 10.47 22.44
CA ALA A 117 5.47 10.05 23.81
C ALA A 117 6.50 10.99 24.48
N ALA A 118 7.49 11.49 23.74
CA ALA A 118 8.47 12.45 24.24
C ALA A 118 7.87 13.86 24.46
N CYS A 119 6.80 14.23 23.75
CA CYS A 119 6.10 15.50 23.88
C CYS A 119 5.00 15.51 24.97
N ASN A 120 4.98 14.57 25.91
CA ASN A 120 3.93 14.45 26.94
C ASN A 120 2.49 14.45 26.36
N GLY A 121 2.31 13.97 25.12
CA GLY A 121 1.01 13.90 24.47
C GLY A 121 0.47 15.21 23.88
N THR A 122 1.21 16.33 23.92
CA THR A 122 0.81 17.55 23.21
C THR A 122 1.26 17.50 21.75
N PHE A 123 0.49 16.83 20.90
CA PHE A 123 0.72 16.77 19.45
C PHE A 123 -0.52 17.24 18.69
N GLU A 124 -0.41 18.41 18.05
CA GLU A 124 -1.49 18.94 17.21
C GLU A 124 -1.30 18.53 15.74
N PRO A 125 -2.38 18.27 14.98
CA PRO A 125 -2.29 18.01 13.55
C PRO A 125 -1.61 19.17 12.82
N ILE A 126 -0.57 18.87 12.05
CA ILE A 126 0.08 19.87 11.20
C ILE A 126 -0.74 20.14 9.93
N ARG A 127 -0.60 21.35 9.39
CA ARG A 127 -1.31 21.77 8.17
C ARG A 127 -0.90 20.92 6.97
N GLU A 128 -1.85 20.59 6.11
CA GLU A 128 -1.64 19.76 4.91
C GLU A 128 -0.51 20.28 4.01
N ALA A 129 -0.38 21.60 3.84
CA ALA A 129 0.70 22.21 3.07
C ALA A 129 2.11 21.86 3.62
N LEU A 130 2.24 21.74 4.95
CA LEU A 130 3.49 21.32 5.57
C LEU A 130 3.77 19.84 5.32
N CYS A 131 2.73 18.99 5.39
CA CYS A 131 2.82 17.57 5.02
C CYS A 131 3.30 17.41 3.58
N HIS A 132 2.77 18.21 2.65
CA HIS A 132 3.20 18.20 1.25
C HIS A 132 4.68 18.58 1.09
N GLY A 133 5.13 19.62 1.80
CA GLY A 133 6.53 20.02 1.80
C GLY A 133 7.47 18.95 2.38
N ILE A 134 7.05 18.24 3.43
CA ILE A 134 7.79 17.08 3.97
C ILE A 134 7.85 15.97 2.91
N ALA A 135 6.71 15.60 2.34
CA ALA A 135 6.61 14.56 1.32
C ALA A 135 7.52 14.85 0.11
N GLN A 136 7.55 16.09 -0.39
CA GLN A 136 8.40 16.50 -1.50
C GLN A 136 9.90 16.36 -1.17
N ARG A 137 10.32 16.74 0.04
CA ARG A 137 11.73 16.60 0.45
C ARG A 137 12.12 15.15 0.60
N THR A 138 11.28 14.34 1.24
CA THR A 138 11.52 12.91 1.45
C THR A 138 11.54 12.16 0.12
N SER A 139 10.58 12.40 -0.78
CA SER A 139 10.57 11.76 -2.10
C SER A 139 11.79 12.14 -2.94
N SER A 140 12.21 13.41 -2.90
CA SER A 140 13.44 13.86 -3.57
C SER A 140 14.70 13.20 -3.00
N ALA A 141 14.73 12.89 -1.69
CA ALA A 141 15.82 12.15 -1.08
C ALA A 141 15.83 10.68 -1.54
N ILE A 142 14.67 10.03 -1.58
CA ILE A 142 14.51 8.65 -2.07
C ILE A 142 14.97 8.52 -3.52
N VAL A 143 14.53 9.42 -4.40
CA VAL A 143 14.92 9.41 -5.83
C VAL A 143 16.44 9.58 -5.98
N ARG A 144 17.06 10.51 -5.24
CA ARG A 144 18.52 10.69 -5.26
C ARG A 144 19.26 9.45 -4.76
N HIS A 145 18.76 8.81 -3.71
CA HIS A 145 19.34 7.56 -3.21
C HIS A 145 19.27 6.45 -4.26
N HIS A 146 18.10 6.28 -4.90
CA HIS A 146 17.92 5.30 -5.96
C HIS A 146 18.85 5.57 -7.16
N ALA A 147 18.95 6.82 -7.63
CA ALA A 147 19.86 7.19 -8.71
C ALA A 147 21.33 6.88 -8.37
N ALA A 148 21.74 7.09 -7.12
CA ALA A 148 23.09 6.76 -6.66
C ALA A 148 23.33 5.24 -6.63
N LEU A 149 22.33 4.44 -6.24
CA LEU A 149 22.43 2.97 -6.28
C LEU A 149 22.55 2.45 -7.72
N GLU A 150 21.75 2.98 -8.64
CA GLU A 150 21.79 2.58 -10.06
C GLU A 150 23.13 2.96 -10.71
N ALA A 151 23.64 4.16 -10.44
CA ALA A 151 24.98 4.57 -10.91
C ALA A 151 26.08 3.60 -10.41
N ARG A 152 25.97 3.11 -9.16
CA ARG A 152 26.92 2.13 -8.58
C ARG A 152 26.75 0.72 -9.16
N ARG A 153 25.53 0.32 -9.55
CA ARG A 153 25.28 -0.98 -10.22
C ARG A 153 25.85 -1.02 -11.62
N GLN A 154 25.85 0.12 -12.32
CA GLN A 154 26.37 0.25 -13.68
C GLN A 154 27.91 0.33 -13.74
N ASP A 155 28.57 0.71 -12.64
CA ASP A 155 30.02 0.71 -12.51
C ASP A 155 30.49 -0.07 -11.26
N PRO A 156 30.76 -1.38 -11.41
CA PRO A 156 31.21 -2.24 -10.32
C PRO A 156 32.55 -1.80 -9.69
N ALA A 157 33.36 -0.95 -10.34
CA ALA A 157 34.59 -0.43 -9.75
C ALA A 157 34.33 0.51 -8.56
N LEU A 158 33.08 0.95 -8.36
CA LEU A 158 32.64 1.69 -7.17
C LEU A 158 32.31 0.79 -5.97
N PHE A 159 32.28 -0.55 -6.10
CA PHE A 159 32.08 -1.46 -4.96
C PHE A 159 33.27 -1.49 -4.00
N ASP A 160 34.49 -1.28 -4.49
CA ASP A 160 35.73 -1.36 -3.69
C ASP A 160 36.04 -0.09 -2.90
N ARG A 161 35.27 0.98 -3.07
CA ARG A 161 35.36 2.16 -2.19
C ARG A 161 34.38 2.00 -1.04
N SER A 162 34.73 1.07 -0.17
CA SER A 162 34.16 0.93 1.18
C SER A 162 34.15 2.31 1.85
N PHE A 163 33.01 2.64 2.45
CA PHE A 163 32.88 3.79 3.33
C PHE A 163 33.92 3.70 4.45
N GLY A 164 34.77 4.72 4.56
CA GLY A 164 35.46 5.07 5.80
C GLY A 164 34.57 5.94 6.68
#